data_AF-A0A938Z9J9-F1
#
_entry.id   AF-A0A938Z9J9-F1
#
_cell.length_a   1.000
_cell.length_b   1.000
_cell.length_c   1.000
_cell.angle_alpha   90.00
_cell.angle_beta   90.00
_cell.angle_gamma   90.00
#
_symmetry.space_group_name_H-M   'P 1'
#
loop_
_entity.id
_entity.type
_entity.pdbx_description
1 polymer ?
#
loop_
_entity_poly.entity_id
_entity_poly.type
_entity_poly.pdbx_seq_one_letter_code
_entity_poly.pdbx_strand_id
1 'polypeptide(L)'
;MATETYNFRFYLMNKALGVTHLRTNTYIQVAGDAHPSVASTVGLAESQAKQETDGTEYEMAPYLHDWLLDQLKYDNSLKWPSVESALTSELSKFQAYESAYAKLLSAAGIENAKTRDIYDGYTWNAVKLDDEWYQVDYIWDD
;
A
#
# COMPACT_ATOMS: atom_id res chain seq x y z
N MET A 1 15.94 -10.61 -9.99
CA MET A 1 16.36 -9.19 -9.82
C MET A 1 15.22 -8.25 -10.16
N ALA A 2 14.52 -7.79 -9.13
CA ALA A 2 13.69 -6.60 -9.22
C ALA A 2 14.56 -5.35 -9.35
N THR A 3 14.03 -4.26 -9.92
CA THR A 3 14.72 -2.98 -9.99
C THR A 3 13.70 -1.85 -9.90
N GLU A 4 13.80 -1.04 -8.84
CA GLU A 4 12.97 0.15 -8.67
C GLU A 4 13.80 1.43 -8.80
N THR A 5 13.15 2.52 -9.24
CA THR A 5 13.78 3.83 -9.40
C THR A 5 13.03 4.86 -8.55
N TYR A 6 13.67 5.30 -7.46
CA TYR A 6 13.12 6.24 -6.49
C TYR A 6 13.49 7.67 -6.88
N ASN A 7 12.49 8.56 -6.90
CA ASN A 7 12.68 9.99 -7.20
C ASN A 7 12.69 10.80 -5.89
N PHE A 8 13.87 11.12 -5.39
CA PHE A 8 14.05 11.97 -4.21
C PHE A 8 14.05 13.44 -4.62
N ARG A 9 13.05 14.20 -4.16
CA ARG A 9 12.90 15.62 -4.44
C ARG A 9 13.24 16.46 -3.22
N PHE A 10 14.29 17.28 -3.34
CA PHE A 10 14.73 18.19 -2.30
C PHE A 10 14.29 19.63 -2.60
N TYR A 11 13.82 20.32 -1.57
CA TYR A 11 13.45 21.72 -1.59
C TYR A 11 14.30 22.49 -0.59
N LEU A 12 15.08 23.46 -1.05
CA LEU A 12 15.82 24.38 -0.20
C LEU A 12 15.16 25.76 -0.28
N MET A 13 14.63 26.27 0.84
CA MET A 13 13.97 27.58 0.92
C MET A 13 14.77 28.54 1.78
N ASN A 14 15.12 29.71 1.25
CA ASN A 14 15.63 30.80 2.07
C ASN A 14 14.45 31.61 2.65
N LYS A 15 14.18 31.43 3.95
CA LYS A 15 13.09 32.12 4.66
C LYS A 15 13.36 33.61 4.91
N ALA A 16 14.62 34.06 4.87
CA ALA A 16 15.00 35.44 5.24
C ALA A 16 14.85 36.46 4.10
N LEU A 17 14.80 36.03 2.83
CA LEU A 17 14.81 36.91 1.66
C LEU A 17 13.48 36.94 0.87
N GLY A 18 12.37 36.52 1.46
CA GLY A 18 11.07 36.50 0.76
C GLY A 18 10.97 35.38 -0.28
N VAL A 19 11.20 34.13 0.16
CA VAL A 19 10.90 32.88 -0.57
C VAL A 19 11.48 32.79 -1.99
N THR A 20 12.81 32.61 -2.06
CA THR A 20 13.43 31.89 -3.17
C THR A 20 13.53 30.41 -2.79
N HIS A 21 13.12 29.51 -3.69
CA HIS A 21 13.26 28.06 -3.52
C HIS A 21 14.13 27.45 -4.62
N LEU A 22 15.11 26.62 -4.23
CA LEU A 22 15.83 25.74 -5.14
C LEU A 22 15.20 24.35 -5.05
N ARG A 23 14.91 23.74 -6.21
CA ARG A 23 14.45 22.35 -6.32
C ARG A 23 15.52 21.53 -7.03
N THR A 24 15.88 20.39 -6.45
CA THR A 24 16.66 19.36 -7.15
C THR A 24 15.98 18.00 -6.99
N ASN A 25 16.10 17.17 -8.02
CA ASN A 25 15.62 15.79 -8.03
C ASN A 25 16.85 14.89 -8.20
N THR A 26 16.90 13.76 -7.49
CA THR A 26 17.83 12.67 -7.79
C THR A 26 17.07 11.36 -7.93
N TYR A 27 17.55 10.51 -8.84
CA TYR A 27 16.97 9.21 -9.12
C TYR A 27 17.93 8.14 -8.59
N ILE A 28 17.47 7.32 -7.65
CA ILE A 28 18.25 6.22 -7.08
C ILE A 28 17.66 4.92 -7.61
N GLN A 29 18.50 4.08 -8.21
CA GLN A 29 18.11 2.73 -8.61
C GLN A 29 18.54 1.74 -7.52
N VAL A 30 17.60 0.90 -7.09
CA VAL A 30 17.87 -0.20 -6.14
C VAL A 30 17.58 -1.50 -6.85
N ALA A 31 18.54 -2.43 -6.82
CA ALA A 31 18.42 -3.76 -7.39
C ALA A 31 19.09 -4.79 -6.48
N GLY A 32 18.36 -5.84 -6.13
CA GLY A 32 18.86 -6.96 -5.33
C GLY A 32 17.73 -7.83 -4.82
N ASP A 33 17.92 -9.15 -4.81
CA ASP A 33 16.84 -10.10 -4.49
C ASP A 33 16.44 -10.09 -2.99
N ALA A 34 17.19 -9.38 -2.14
CA ALA A 34 16.82 -9.12 -0.73
C ALA A 34 15.72 -8.05 -0.57
N HIS A 35 15.42 -7.29 -1.62
CA HIS A 35 14.38 -6.25 -1.64
C HIS A 35 13.53 -6.41 -2.91
N PRO A 36 12.49 -7.26 -2.88
CA PRO A 36 11.56 -7.37 -3.99
C PRO A 36 10.85 -6.03 -4.23
N SER A 37 10.70 -5.65 -5.49
CA SER A 37 9.89 -4.49 -5.89
C SER A 37 8.46 -4.61 -5.40
N VAL A 38 7.80 -3.48 -5.12
CA VAL A 38 6.36 -3.41 -4.83
C VAL A 38 5.58 -4.12 -5.95
N ALA A 39 5.97 -3.92 -7.21
CA ALA A 39 5.36 -4.60 -8.35
C ALA A 39 5.50 -6.14 -8.31
N SER A 40 6.68 -6.66 -7.96
CA SER A 40 6.88 -8.12 -7.84
C SER A 40 6.14 -8.73 -6.65
N THR A 41 6.07 -8.00 -5.54
CA THR A 41 5.35 -8.43 -4.32
C THR A 41 3.85 -8.49 -4.57
N VAL A 42 3.29 -7.45 -5.22
CA VAL A 42 1.87 -7.41 -5.62
C VAL A 42 1.53 -8.52 -6.63
N GLY A 43 2.35 -8.72 -7.66
CA GLY A 43 2.11 -9.79 -8.65
C GLY A 43 2.24 -11.20 -8.07
N LEU A 44 3.07 -11.40 -7.04
CA LEU A 44 3.13 -12.66 -6.29
C LEU A 44 1.85 -12.88 -5.50
N ALA A 45 1.39 -11.89 -4.73
CA ALA A 45 0.15 -11.98 -3.96
C ALA A 45 -1.08 -12.24 -4.85
N GLU A 46 -1.18 -11.56 -5.99
CA GLU A 46 -2.20 -11.79 -7.01
C GLU A 46 -2.18 -13.24 -7.56
N SER A 47 -0.99 -13.74 -7.89
CA SER A 47 -0.81 -15.11 -8.40
C SER A 47 -1.17 -16.15 -7.34
N GLN A 48 -0.83 -15.89 -6.09
CA GLN A 48 -1.11 -16.76 -4.95
C GLN A 48 -2.63 -16.78 -4.65
N ALA A 49 -3.30 -15.63 -4.64
CA ALA A 49 -4.75 -15.56 -4.48
C ALA A 49 -5.49 -16.36 -5.56
N LYS A 50 -5.07 -16.24 -6.84
CA LYS A 50 -5.63 -17.02 -7.97
C LYS A 50 -5.33 -18.53 -7.91
N GLN A 51 -4.40 -18.97 -7.07
CA GLN A 51 -4.03 -20.37 -6.92
C GLN A 51 -4.71 -21.04 -5.71
N GLU A 52 -4.84 -20.30 -4.61
CA GLU A 52 -5.39 -20.80 -3.34
C GLU A 52 -6.90 -20.58 -3.20
N THR A 53 -7.52 -19.80 -4.10
CA THR A 53 -8.97 -19.59 -4.21
C THR A 53 -9.53 -20.16 -5.52
N ASP A 54 -10.84 -20.07 -5.73
CA ASP A 54 -11.47 -20.39 -7.03
C ASP A 54 -11.26 -19.32 -8.12
N GLY A 55 -10.61 -18.21 -7.78
CA GLY A 55 -10.35 -17.08 -8.68
C GLY A 55 -11.51 -16.09 -8.81
N THR A 56 -12.58 -16.21 -8.01
CA THR A 56 -13.65 -15.21 -7.93
C THR A 56 -13.20 -13.98 -7.14
N GLU A 57 -13.83 -12.83 -7.40
CA GLU A 57 -13.58 -11.60 -6.63
C GLU A 57 -13.91 -11.80 -5.14
N TYR A 58 -14.97 -12.56 -4.86
CA TYR A 58 -15.49 -12.82 -3.52
C TYR A 58 -14.52 -13.62 -2.64
N GLU A 59 -13.80 -14.61 -3.20
CA GLU A 59 -12.78 -15.36 -2.46
C GLU A 59 -11.39 -14.66 -2.50
N MET A 60 -11.04 -14.02 -3.62
CA MET A 60 -9.74 -13.34 -3.76
C MET A 60 -9.60 -12.10 -2.88
N ALA A 61 -10.67 -11.32 -2.66
CA ALA A 61 -10.62 -10.15 -1.78
C ALA A 61 -10.23 -10.48 -0.32
N PRO A 62 -10.94 -11.37 0.41
CA PRO A 62 -10.56 -11.76 1.78
C PRO A 62 -9.20 -12.47 1.81
N TYR A 63 -8.85 -13.28 0.79
CA TYR A 63 -7.51 -13.86 0.70
C TYR A 63 -6.41 -12.79 0.70
N LEU A 64 -6.58 -11.72 -0.08
CA LEU A 64 -5.62 -10.62 -0.16
C LEU A 64 -5.63 -9.74 1.09
N HIS A 65 -6.74 -9.68 1.83
CA HIS A 65 -6.82 -9.07 3.16
C HIS A 65 -5.89 -9.84 4.14
N ASP A 66 -6.10 -11.14 4.29
CA ASP A 66 -5.35 -12.01 5.20
C ASP A 66 -3.86 -12.03 4.86
N TRP A 67 -3.54 -12.20 3.57
CA TRP A 67 -2.17 -12.17 3.07
C TRP A 67 -1.43 -10.88 3.47
N LEU A 68 -2.11 -9.73 3.38
CA LEU A 68 -1.57 -8.44 3.76
C LEU A 68 -1.41 -8.31 5.28
N LEU A 69 -2.39 -8.75 6.07
CA LEU A 69 -2.27 -8.80 7.53
C LEU A 69 -1.08 -9.66 7.96
N ASP A 70 -0.84 -10.79 7.31
CA ASP A 70 0.28 -11.66 7.62
C ASP A 70 1.63 -11.04 7.25
N GLN A 71 1.74 -10.30 6.12
CA GLN A 71 2.95 -9.52 5.85
C GLN A 71 3.20 -8.46 6.95
N LEU A 72 2.15 -7.80 7.44
CA LEU A 72 2.23 -6.79 8.50
C LEU A 72 2.54 -7.40 9.88
N LYS A 73 2.11 -8.63 10.16
CA LYS A 73 2.44 -9.39 11.38
C LYS A 73 3.86 -9.95 11.36
N TYR A 74 4.36 -10.36 10.19
CA TYR A 74 5.70 -10.96 10.06
C TYR A 74 6.81 -9.95 10.33
N ASP A 75 6.62 -8.67 9.97
CA ASP A 75 7.58 -7.60 10.27
C ASP A 75 7.39 -6.93 11.65
N ASN A 76 7.43 -7.75 12.70
CA ASN A 76 7.68 -7.26 14.06
C ASN A 76 9.16 -6.81 14.28
N SER A 77 9.93 -6.56 13.20
CA SER A 77 11.37 -6.30 13.23
C SER A 77 11.82 -4.91 12.75
N LEU A 78 10.86 -4.03 12.40
CA LEU A 78 11.09 -2.66 11.91
C LEU A 78 11.84 -2.59 10.56
N LYS A 79 11.44 -3.41 9.56
CA LYS A 79 12.10 -3.45 8.22
C LYS A 79 11.27 -2.98 7.03
N TRP A 80 9.95 -2.98 7.13
CA TRP A 80 9.00 -2.56 6.10
C TRP A 80 7.90 -1.75 6.73
N PRO A 81 7.96 -0.42 6.62
CA PRO A 81 6.77 0.30 6.99
C PRO A 81 6.43 1.30 5.90
N SER A 82 5.48 0.86 5.07
CA SER A 82 4.20 1.37 4.51
C SER A 82 3.61 0.39 3.49
N VAL A 83 4.31 -0.59 2.88
CA VAL A 83 5.67 -0.67 2.27
C VAL A 83 6.87 0.16 2.81
N GLU A 84 7.06 1.43 2.45
CA GLU A 84 8.33 2.16 2.73
C GLU A 84 8.23 3.56 3.43
N SER A 85 7.04 4.11 3.72
CA SER A 85 6.85 5.43 4.39
C SER A 85 6.30 5.50 5.85
N ALA A 86 5.66 4.48 6.41
CA ALA A 86 5.45 4.34 7.86
C ALA A 86 6.79 4.23 8.65
N LEU A 87 7.95 4.11 7.97
CA LEU A 87 9.31 4.23 8.53
C LEU A 87 9.64 5.67 8.96
N THR A 88 8.76 6.66 8.70
CA THR A 88 9.11 8.08 8.88
C THR A 88 8.10 8.97 9.61
N SER A 89 6.91 8.48 9.99
CA SER A 89 6.04 9.23 10.91
C SER A 89 4.96 8.35 11.57
N GLU A 90 4.56 8.71 12.79
CA GLU A 90 3.61 7.98 13.66
C GLU A 90 2.14 8.06 13.20
N LEU A 91 1.89 8.39 11.93
CA LEU A 91 0.55 8.45 11.32
C LEU A 91 0.10 7.07 10.84
N SER A 92 -0.09 6.22 11.85
CA SER A 92 -0.88 4.98 11.95
C SER A 92 -0.93 3.98 10.77
N LYS A 93 -0.64 2.73 11.13
CA LYS A 93 -0.64 1.50 10.30
C LYS A 93 -1.84 1.36 9.35
N PHE A 94 -2.99 1.91 9.72
CA PHE A 94 -4.21 1.88 8.93
C PHE A 94 -4.06 2.48 7.52
N GLN A 95 -3.45 3.66 7.38
CA GLN A 95 -3.28 4.31 6.07
C GLN A 95 -2.32 3.53 5.16
N ALA A 96 -1.37 2.81 5.75
CA ALA A 96 -0.45 1.91 5.06
C ALA A 96 -1.17 0.64 4.59
N TYR A 97 -1.93 -0.03 5.47
CA TYR A 97 -2.80 -1.15 5.13
C TYR A 97 -3.74 -0.78 3.97
N GLU A 98 -4.48 0.32 4.11
CA GLU A 98 -5.50 0.74 3.17
C GLU A 98 -4.94 1.03 1.76
N SER A 99 -3.77 1.67 1.72
CA SER A 99 -3.04 1.97 0.48
C SER A 99 -2.37 0.74 -0.15
N ALA A 100 -2.06 -0.29 0.63
CA ALA A 100 -1.52 -1.55 0.16
C ALA A 100 -2.65 -2.47 -0.37
N TYR A 101 -3.76 -2.58 0.38
CA TYR A 101 -4.91 -3.41 0.01
C TYR A 101 -5.55 -2.93 -1.30
N ALA A 102 -5.73 -1.61 -1.47
CA ALA A 102 -6.19 -1.03 -2.73
C ALA A 102 -5.31 -1.41 -3.95
N LYS A 103 -3.98 -1.54 -3.76
CA LYS A 103 -3.07 -1.97 -4.84
C LYS A 103 -3.21 -3.47 -5.14
N LEU A 104 -3.38 -4.30 -4.11
CA LEU A 104 -3.61 -5.75 -4.27
C LEU A 104 -4.92 -6.01 -5.03
N LEU A 105 -6.01 -5.39 -4.61
CA LEU A 105 -7.31 -5.47 -5.30
C LEU A 105 -7.23 -4.99 -6.75
N SER A 106 -6.56 -3.85 -6.99
CA SER A 106 -6.39 -3.30 -8.35
C SER A 106 -5.56 -4.22 -9.26
N ALA A 107 -4.59 -4.97 -8.73
CA ALA A 107 -3.83 -5.96 -9.48
C ALA A 107 -4.65 -7.23 -9.75
N ALA A 108 -5.44 -7.66 -8.76
CA ALA A 108 -6.43 -8.74 -8.90
C ALA A 108 -7.53 -8.43 -9.93
N GLY A 109 -7.71 -7.17 -10.32
CA GLY A 109 -8.76 -6.70 -11.23
C GLY A 109 -10.06 -6.27 -10.52
N ILE A 110 -10.07 -6.28 -9.20
CA ILE A 110 -11.24 -6.01 -8.36
C ILE A 110 -11.43 -4.49 -8.20
N GLU A 111 -12.61 -4.00 -8.59
CA GLU A 111 -12.96 -2.58 -8.49
C GLU A 111 -13.00 -2.15 -7.01
N ASN A 112 -12.31 -1.06 -6.67
CA ASN A 112 -12.15 -0.61 -5.28
C ASN A 112 -12.02 0.91 -5.17
N ALA A 113 -12.36 1.45 -4.02
CA ALA A 113 -12.33 2.88 -3.73
C ALA A 113 -11.84 3.17 -2.31
N LYS A 114 -11.09 4.28 -2.15
CA LYS A 114 -10.75 4.87 -0.86
C LYS A 114 -11.92 5.70 -0.36
N THR A 115 -12.46 5.34 0.80
CA THR A 115 -13.52 6.11 1.47
C THR A 115 -12.96 6.84 2.69
N ARG A 116 -13.63 7.91 3.14
CA ARG A 116 -13.25 8.68 4.32
C ARG A 116 -14.50 9.13 5.08
N ASP A 117 -14.54 8.87 6.38
CA ASP A 117 -15.50 9.54 7.25
C ASP A 117 -15.14 11.03 7.41
N ILE A 118 -16.16 11.88 7.32
CA ILE A 118 -16.03 13.33 7.38
C ILE A 118 -15.98 13.89 8.82
N TYR A 119 -16.28 13.07 9.83
CA TYR A 119 -16.38 13.47 11.24
C TYR A 119 -15.12 13.13 12.06
N ASP A 120 -14.57 11.92 11.93
CA ASP A 120 -13.37 11.48 12.67
C ASP A 120 -12.11 11.36 11.78
N GLY A 121 -12.28 11.35 10.46
CA GLY A 121 -11.20 11.24 9.48
C GLY A 121 -10.71 9.81 9.22
N TYR A 122 -11.41 8.78 9.72
CA TYR A 122 -11.12 7.37 9.49
C TYR A 122 -11.33 7.00 8.00
N THR A 123 -10.44 6.19 7.40
CA THR A 123 -10.41 5.89 5.96
C THR A 123 -10.40 4.40 5.63
N TRP A 124 -11.57 3.80 5.41
CA TRP A 124 -11.71 2.40 4.99
C TRP A 124 -11.59 2.22 3.46
N ASN A 125 -11.27 0.99 3.05
CA ASN A 125 -11.46 0.55 1.68
C ASN A 125 -12.93 0.20 1.44
N ALA A 126 -13.46 0.60 0.30
CA ALA A 126 -14.66 0.00 -0.27
C ALA A 126 -14.23 -0.91 -1.43
N VAL A 127 -14.79 -2.11 -1.49
CA VAL A 127 -14.52 -3.12 -2.53
C VAL A 127 -15.84 -3.43 -3.21
N LYS A 128 -15.83 -3.55 -4.53
CA LYS A 128 -17.00 -3.93 -5.30
C LYS A 128 -16.87 -5.39 -5.71
N LEU A 129 -17.85 -6.20 -5.33
CA LEU A 129 -17.92 -7.64 -5.56
C LEU A 129 -19.29 -7.95 -6.15
N ASP A 130 -19.36 -8.66 -7.28
CA ASP A 130 -20.63 -9.01 -7.95
C ASP A 130 -21.59 -7.80 -8.16
N ASP A 131 -21.01 -6.68 -8.59
CA ASP A 131 -21.65 -5.36 -8.76
C ASP A 131 -22.15 -4.63 -7.48
N GLU A 132 -22.00 -5.19 -6.29
CA GLU A 132 -22.35 -4.57 -5.01
C GLU A 132 -21.13 -4.03 -4.23
N TRP A 133 -21.31 -2.96 -3.45
CA TRP A 133 -20.23 -2.29 -2.71
C TRP A 133 -20.19 -2.68 -1.23
N TYR A 134 -19.05 -3.20 -0.80
CA TYR A 134 -18.75 -3.66 0.55
C TYR A 134 -17.69 -2.78 1.21
N GLN A 135 -17.81 -2.53 2.52
CA GLN A 135 -16.78 -1.83 3.30
C GLN A 135 -15.86 -2.86 3.95
N VAL A 136 -14.55 -2.62 3.91
CA VAL A 136 -13.54 -3.46 4.57
C VAL A 136 -12.78 -2.62 5.59
N ASP A 137 -12.94 -2.98 6.86
CA ASP A 137 -12.18 -2.44 7.99
C ASP A 137 -11.06 -3.42 8.37
N TYR A 138 -9.99 -2.93 8.98
CA TYR A 138 -8.88 -3.74 9.48
C TYR A 138 -8.91 -3.92 11.02
N ILE A 139 -9.75 -3.16 11.74
CA ILE A 139 -9.87 -3.23 13.21
C ILE A 139 -10.90 -4.27 13.66
N TRP A 140 -11.94 -4.51 12.86
CA TRP A 140 -13.07 -5.37 13.18
C TRP A 140 -13.10 -6.56 12.22
N ASP A 141 -12.16 -7.47 12.44
CA ASP A 141 -11.91 -8.72 11.69
C ASP A 141 -12.64 -9.90 12.40
N ASP A 142 -13.90 -9.65 12.80
CA ASP A 142 -14.74 -10.49 13.69
C ASP A 142 -15.85 -11.26 12.94
#